data_AF-A0A9X0TLB0-F1
#
_entry.id   AF-A0A9X0TLB0-F1
#
_cell.length_a   1.000
_cell.length_b   1.000
_cell.length_c   1.000
_cell.angle_alpha   90.00
_cell.angle_beta   90.00
_cell.angle_gamma   90.00
#
_symmetry.space_group_name_H-M   'P 1'
#
loop_
_entity.id
_entity.type
_entity.pdbx_description
1 polymer ?
#
loop_
_entity_poly.entity_id
_entity_poly.type
_entity_poly.pdbx_seq_one_letter_code
_entity_poly.pdbx_strand_id
1 'polypeptide(L)' 'MKQNQPNLAIFISILPLLAYLYLQGFYVVIYKESAIARVLAVSGMLIFTIFCSIAAYSAFIYTQKDKSK' A
#
# COMPACT_ATOMS: atom_id res chain seq x y z
N MET A 1 23.00 19.02 -8.68
CA MET A 1 22.39 18.71 -7.37
C MET A 1 21.72 17.36 -7.50
N LYS A 2 22.22 16.34 -6.80
CA LYS A 2 21.76 14.95 -6.91
C LYS A 2 20.38 14.87 -6.27
N GLN A 3 19.33 14.76 -7.08
CA GLN A 3 17.96 14.57 -6.63
C GLN A 3 17.93 13.25 -5.85
N ASN A 4 17.86 13.33 -4.51
CA ASN A 4 17.68 12.19 -3.63
C ASN A 4 16.32 11.57 -4.00
N GLN A 5 16.33 10.64 -4.95
CA GLN A 5 15.19 9.80 -5.20
C GLN A 5 14.87 9.10 -3.87
N PRO A 6 13.65 9.25 -3.32
CA PRO A 6 13.25 8.45 -2.17
C PRO A 6 13.48 7.00 -2.58
N ASN A 7 14.39 6.31 -1.89
CA ASN A 7 14.85 4.98 -2.27
C ASN A 7 13.63 4.07 -2.43
N LEU A 8 13.25 3.79 -3.68
CA LEU A 8 12.16 2.89 -4.05
C LEU A 8 12.28 1.56 -3.31
N ALA A 9 13.52 1.13 -3.07
CA ALA A 9 13.88 -0.03 -2.26
C ALA A 9 13.35 0.03 -0.82
N ILE A 10 13.36 1.20 -0.15
CA ILE A 10 12.82 1.39 1.20
C ILE A 10 11.28 1.28 1.17
N PHE A 11 10.65 1.81 0.14
CA PHE A 11 9.19 1.75 0.00
C PHE A 11 8.73 0.31 -0.25
N ILE A 12 9.45 -0.44 -1.09
CA ILE A 12 9.18 -1.85 -1.38
C ILE A 12 9.43 -2.73 -0.15
N SER A 13 10.46 -2.44 0.66
CA SER A 13 10.76 -3.24 1.85
C SER A 13 9.79 -2.98 3.02
N ILE A 14 9.21 -1.79 3.12
CA ILE A 14 8.20 -1.46 4.13
C ILE A 14 6.80 -1.97 3.72
N LEU A 15 6.54 -2.14 2.42
CA LEU A 15 5.26 -2.63 1.89
C LEU A 15 4.76 -3.95 2.54
N PRO A 16 5.56 -5.02 2.66
CA PRO A 16 5.13 -6.26 3.31
C PRO A 16 4.88 -6.08 4.82
N LEU A 17 5.65 -5.21 5.50
CA LEU A 17 5.43 -4.89 6.91
C LEU A 17 4.10 -4.16 7.11
N LEU A 18 3.80 -3.20 6.24
CA LEU A 18 2.50 -2.50 6.19
C LEU A 18 1.37 -3.48 5.92
N ALA A 19 1.52 -4.37 4.94
CA ALA A 19 0.51 -5.38 4.63
C ALA A 19 0.27 -6.34 5.81
N TYR A 20 1.32 -6.74 6.52
CA TYR A 20 1.21 -7.59 7.70
C TYR A 20 0.47 -6.90 8.85
N LEU A 21 0.87 -5.67 9.21
CA LEU A 21 0.18 -4.87 10.23
C LEU A 21 -1.29 -4.63 9.86
N TYR A 22 -1.54 -4.40 8.58
CA TYR A 22 -2.89 -4.22 8.06
C TYR A 22 -3.73 -5.49 8.23
N LEU A 23 -3.22 -6.66 7.82
CA LEU A 23 -3.89 -7.96 8.00
C LEU A 23 -4.14 -8.27 9.48
N GLN A 24 -3.17 -8.00 10.35
CA GLN A 24 -3.28 -8.29 11.78
C GLN A 24 -4.33 -7.39 12.46
N GLY A 25 -4.29 -6.07 12.20
CA GLY A 25 -5.31 -5.15 12.70
C GLY A 25 -6.71 -5.52 12.19
N PHE A 26 -6.79 -5.90 10.92
CA PHE A 26 -8.03 -6.33 10.28
C PHE A 26 -8.58 -7.64 10.84
N TYR A 27 -7.72 -8.61 11.16
CA TYR A 27 -8.14 -9.86 11.79
C TYR A 27 -8.77 -9.61 13.17
N VAL A 28 -8.17 -8.72 13.97
CA VAL A 28 -8.74 -8.34 15.26
C VAL A 28 -10.12 -7.67 15.07
N VAL A 29 -10.25 -6.74 14.13
CA VAL A 29 -11.52 -6.05 13.87
C VAL A 29 -12.58 -7.01 13.30
N ILE A 30 -12.23 -7.90 12.36
CA ILE A 30 -13.21 -8.83 11.79
C ILE A 30 -13.73 -9.84 12.81
N TYR A 31 -12.89 -10.35 13.70
CA TYR A 31 -13.30 -11.43 14.59
C TYR A 31 -13.78 -10.97 15.96
N LYS A 32 -13.34 -9.80 16.45
CA LYS A 32 -13.66 -9.32 17.80
C LYS A 32 -14.55 -8.08 17.86
N GLU A 33 -14.73 -7.36 16.75
CA GLU A 33 -15.53 -6.13 16.75
C GLU A 33 -16.93 -6.30 16.13
N SER A 34 -17.76 -5.27 16.35
CA SER A 34 -19.13 -5.14 15.85
C SER A 34 -19.22 -5.21 14.32
N ALA A 35 -20.36 -5.62 13.79
CA ALA A 35 -20.58 -5.75 12.33
C ALA A 35 -20.24 -4.46 11.55
N ILE A 36 -20.53 -3.29 12.12
CA ILE A 36 -20.23 -1.98 11.53
C ILE A 36 -18.72 -1.77 11.39
N ALA A 37 -17.94 -2.12 12.41
CA ALA A 37 -16.49 -2.00 12.37
C ALA A 37 -15.86 -2.89 11.29
N ARG A 38 -16.44 -4.08 11.04
CA ARG A 38 -15.99 -4.96 9.95
C ARG A 38 -16.22 -4.34 8.59
N VAL A 39 -17.40 -3.74 8.37
CA VAL A 39 -17.73 -3.07 7.10
C VAL A 39 -16.79 -1.89 6.87
N LEU A 40 -16.55 -1.08 7.90
CA LEU A 40 -15.61 0.04 7.82
C LEU A 40 -14.19 -0.44 7.50
N ALA A 41 -13.73 -1.49 8.18
CA ALA A 41 -12.43 -2.08 7.90
C ALA A 41 -12.34 -2.54 6.43
N VAL A 42 -13.28 -3.37 5.96
CA VAL A 42 -13.28 -3.90 4.58
C VAL A 42 -13.30 -2.77 3.54
N SER A 43 -14.12 -1.75 3.76
CA SER A 43 -14.18 -0.58 2.87
C SER A 43 -12.86 0.19 2.83
N GLY A 44 -12.22 0.39 3.99
CA GLY A 44 -10.89 1.00 4.07
C GLY A 44 -9.82 0.19 3.35
N MET A 45 -9.92 -1.15 3.38
CA MET A 45 -8.98 -2.06 2.73
C MET A 45 -9.06 -1.99 1.21
N LEU A 46 -10.26 -1.91 0.68
CA LEU A 46 -10.48 -1.70 -0.76
C LEU A 46 -9.88 -0.37 -1.21
N ILE A 47 -10.15 0.72 -0.47
CA ILE A 47 -9.63 2.05 -0.78
C ILE A 47 -8.09 2.06 -0.73
N PHE A 48 -7.49 1.51 0.33
CA PHE A 48 -6.03 1.45 0.48
C PHE A 48 -5.38 0.64 -0.65
N THR A 49 -5.96 -0.50 -1.01
CA THR A 49 -5.45 -1.35 -2.11
C THR A 49 -5.49 -0.63 -3.45
N ILE A 50 -6.54 0.16 -3.71
CA ILE A 50 -6.64 0.99 -4.92
C ILE A 50 -5.51 2.03 -4.95
N PHE A 51 -5.27 2.75 -3.84
CA PHE A 51 -4.19 3.72 -3.75
C PHE A 51 -2.80 3.08 -3.97
N CYS A 52 -2.55 1.92 -3.36
CA CYS A 52 -1.31 1.17 -3.59
C CYS A 52 -1.15 0.76 -5.05
N SER A 53 -2.23 0.31 -5.70
CA SER A 53 -2.21 -0.09 -7.11
C SER A 53 -1.88 1.10 -8.03
N ILE A 54 -2.48 2.27 -7.77
CA ILE A 54 -2.20 3.51 -8.50
C ILE A 54 -0.75 3.95 -8.31
N ALA A 55 -0.25 3.88 -7.07
CA ALA A 55 1.13 4.25 -6.75
C ALA A 55 2.15 3.32 -7.45
N ALA A 56 1.91 2.01 -7.39
CA ALA A 56 2.75 1.02 -8.06
C ALA A 56 2.73 1.19 -9.58
N TYR A 57 1.55 1.42 -10.18
CA TYR A 57 1.41 1.67 -11.61
C TYR A 57 2.14 2.95 -12.04
N SER A 58 2.00 4.03 -11.28
CA SER A 58 2.68 5.30 -11.56
C SER A 58 4.20 5.16 -11.47
N ALA A 59 4.70 4.43 -10.48
CA ALA A 59 6.13 4.12 -10.35
C ALA A 59 6.65 3.26 -11.50
N PHE A 60 5.86 2.28 -11.95
CA PHE A 60 6.19 1.44 -13.11
C PHE A 60 6.29 2.25 -14.41
N ILE A 61 5.29 3.11 -14.69
CA ILE A 61 5.30 3.98 -15.87
C ILE A 61 6.50 4.95 -15.83
N TYR A 62 6.82 5.51 -14.65
CA TYR A 62 7.98 6.38 -14.48
C TYR A 62 9.31 5.65 -14.79
N THR A 63 9.48 4.43 -14.27
CA THR A 63 10.64 3.57 -14.57
C THR A 63 10.77 3.26 -16.06
N GLN A 64 9.67 2.95 -16.75
CA GLN A 64 9.69 2.67 -18.19
C GLN A 64 10.09 3.91 -19.01
N LYS A 65 9.66 5.09 -18.59
CA LYS A 65 9.99 6.36 -19.26
C LYS A 65 11.46 6.75 -19.09
N ASP A 66 12.07 6.42 -17.96
CA ASP A 66 13.49 6.64 -17.68
C ASP A 66 14.40 5.73 -18.53
N LYS A 67 14.02 4.46 -18.74
CA LYS A 67 14.77 3.51 -19.58
C LYS A 67 14.68 3.75 -21.10
N SER A 68 13.74 4.57 -21.55
CA SER A 68 13.54 4.87 -22.99
C SER A 68 14.35 6.09 -23.47
N LYS A 69 15.19 6.68 -22.61
CA LYS A 69 15.99 7.88 -22.85
C LYS A 69 17.47 7.56 -22.83
#